data_AF-A0A317HL03-F1
#
_entry.id   AF-A0A317HL03-F1
#
_cell.length_a   1.000
_cell.length_b   1.000
_cell.length_c   1.000
_cell.angle_alpha   90.00
_cell.angle_beta   90.00
_cell.angle_gamma   90.00
#
_symmetry.space_group_name_H-M   'P 1'
#
loop_
_entity.id
_entity.type
_entity.pdbx_description
1 polymer ?
#
loop_
_entity_poly.entity_id
_entity_poly.type
_entity_poly.pdbx_seq_one_letter_code
_entity_poly.pdbx_strand_id
1 'polypeptide(L)'
;GIESCRSDDGGYATSPGAAHGTAYGAFLALGAYQDFGRTMPEPAGALGSLRALRAGDGSYGNHPGLPSGMTPATAAAIMVMKHLGAPPDRDAGMWLLDRCHNGGGFFASVAAPLPDLLSTATALHALSSVHVPIGGIRERCLDFVDSLWTNRGGFFGTWADDAADCEYTYYALLSLGHLSLEPR
;
A
#
# COMPACT_ATOMS: atom_id res chain seq x y z
N GLY A 1 -11.74 15.86 13.78
CA GLY A 1 -12.50 15.42 12.59
C GLY A 1 -11.54 15.18 11.44
N ILE A 2 -11.92 14.58 10.32
CA ILE A 2 -10.95 14.27 9.22
C ILE A 2 -10.16 15.53 8.81
N GLU A 3 -10.84 16.69 8.72
CA GLU A 3 -10.20 17.96 8.34
C GLU A 3 -9.23 18.55 9.38
N SER A 4 -9.25 18.11 10.65
CA SER A 4 -8.21 18.54 11.60
C SER A 4 -6.85 17.91 11.31
N CYS A 5 -6.81 16.90 10.42
CA CYS A 5 -5.60 16.24 9.96
C CYS A 5 -5.18 16.69 8.55
N ARG A 6 -5.87 17.69 7.96
CA ARG A 6 -5.43 18.30 6.71
C ARG A 6 -4.16 19.13 6.98
N SER A 7 -3.13 18.91 6.18
CA SER A 7 -1.86 19.62 6.25
C SER A 7 -1.85 20.91 5.43
N ASP A 8 -0.86 21.77 5.67
CA ASP A 8 -0.74 23.08 5.01
C ASP A 8 -0.56 22.98 3.48
N ASP A 9 0.01 21.87 2.99
CA ASP A 9 0.16 21.57 1.56
C ASP A 9 -1.11 20.99 0.89
N GLY A 10 -2.23 20.93 1.63
CA GLY A 10 -3.51 20.41 1.16
C GLY A 10 -3.67 18.88 1.24
N GLY A 11 -2.63 18.16 1.68
CA GLY A 11 -2.65 16.73 1.96
C GLY A 11 -3.30 16.37 3.30
N TYR A 12 -3.10 15.12 3.72
CA TYR A 12 -3.52 14.63 5.03
C TYR A 12 -2.38 13.89 5.73
N ALA A 13 -2.25 14.11 7.03
CA ALA A 13 -1.30 13.42 7.90
C ALA A 13 -2.04 12.65 9.01
N THR A 14 -1.32 11.87 9.83
CA THR A 14 -1.88 11.18 10.99
C THR A 14 -1.99 12.08 12.23
N SER A 15 -1.26 13.19 12.24
CA SER A 15 -1.25 14.17 13.33
C SER A 15 -1.76 15.54 12.85
N PRO A 16 -2.57 16.24 13.66
CA PRO A 16 -2.96 17.63 13.38
C PRO A 16 -1.77 18.58 13.27
N GLY A 17 -1.89 19.62 12.43
CA GLY A 17 -0.89 20.68 12.29
C GLY A 17 0.39 20.26 11.57
N ALA A 18 0.36 19.15 10.82
CA ALA A 18 1.49 18.73 10.00
C ALA A 18 1.72 19.70 8.83
N ALA A 19 2.98 20.04 8.57
CA ALA A 19 3.35 20.93 7.47
C ALA A 19 3.10 20.31 6.08
N HIS A 20 3.13 18.97 5.97
CA HIS A 20 2.89 18.25 4.74
C HIS A 20 2.06 16.99 4.98
N GLY A 21 1.40 16.51 3.93
CA GLY A 21 0.65 15.26 3.94
C GLY A 21 1.57 14.04 3.91
N THR A 22 1.01 12.86 4.17
CA THR A 22 1.69 11.57 3.98
C THR A 22 0.82 10.66 3.10
N ALA A 23 1.44 9.71 2.39
CA ALA A 23 0.68 8.76 1.58
C ALA A 23 -0.29 7.95 2.44
N TYR A 24 0.17 7.53 3.63
CA TYR A 24 -0.67 6.83 4.60
C TYR A 24 -1.81 7.70 5.15
N GLY A 25 -1.54 8.97 5.50
CA GLY A 25 -2.56 9.90 5.98
C GLY A 25 -3.63 10.19 4.93
N ALA A 26 -3.23 10.39 3.67
CA ALA A 26 -4.16 10.54 2.56
C ALA A 26 -5.04 9.30 2.35
N PHE A 27 -4.47 8.09 2.48
CA PHE A 27 -5.22 6.85 2.38
C PHE A 27 -6.26 6.69 3.50
N LEU A 28 -5.87 6.97 4.75
CA LEU A 28 -6.80 6.95 5.88
C LEU A 28 -7.91 8.00 5.74
N ALA A 29 -7.56 9.23 5.33
CA ALA A 29 -8.55 10.28 5.12
C ALA A 29 -9.55 9.91 4.02
N LEU A 30 -9.08 9.34 2.91
CA LEU A 30 -9.94 8.85 1.83
C LEU A 30 -10.88 7.75 2.32
N GLY A 31 -10.35 6.75 3.01
CA GLY A 31 -11.16 5.66 3.58
C GLY A 31 -12.22 6.20 4.54
N ALA A 32 -11.84 7.09 5.45
CA ALA A 32 -12.78 7.73 6.36
C ALA A 32 -13.89 8.50 5.61
N TYR A 33 -13.55 9.24 4.56
CA TYR A 33 -14.56 9.91 3.73
C TYR A 33 -15.53 8.92 3.07
N GLN A 34 -15.00 7.83 2.51
CA GLN A 34 -15.80 6.77 1.89
C GLN A 34 -16.72 6.07 2.89
N ASP A 35 -16.22 5.76 4.09
CA ASP A 35 -17.00 5.11 5.16
C ASP A 35 -18.17 5.98 5.63
N PHE A 36 -18.00 7.31 5.62
CA PHE A 36 -19.09 8.25 5.90
C PHE A 36 -19.99 8.55 4.68
N GLY A 37 -19.75 7.92 3.52
CA GLY A 37 -20.50 8.19 2.29
C GLY A 37 -20.31 9.61 1.77
N ARG A 38 -19.16 10.23 2.05
CA ARG A 38 -18.85 11.62 1.70
C ARG A 38 -17.75 11.69 0.64
N THR A 39 -17.77 12.72 -0.18
CA THR A 39 -16.67 13.03 -1.10
C THR A 39 -15.55 13.75 -0.35
N MET A 40 -14.30 13.38 -0.63
CA MET A 40 -13.14 14.12 -0.13
C MET A 40 -13.16 15.56 -0.69
N PRO A 41 -13.15 16.58 0.17
CA PRO A 41 -13.07 17.97 -0.27
C PRO A 41 -11.65 18.30 -0.74
N GLU A 42 -11.55 19.20 -1.73
CA GLU A 42 -10.27 19.65 -2.31
C GLU A 42 -9.36 18.49 -2.79
N PRO A 43 -9.85 17.57 -3.64
CA PRO A 43 -9.07 16.41 -4.09
C PRO A 43 -7.80 16.82 -4.86
N ALA A 44 -7.81 18.00 -5.49
CA ALA A 44 -6.63 18.54 -6.17
C ALA A 44 -5.47 18.84 -5.21
N GLY A 45 -5.77 19.32 -3.99
CA GLY A 45 -4.76 19.56 -2.95
C GLY A 45 -4.13 18.25 -2.46
N ALA A 46 -4.97 17.24 -2.19
CA ALA A 46 -4.50 15.92 -1.80
C ALA A 46 -3.61 15.26 -2.88
N LEU A 47 -4.01 15.37 -4.16
CA LEU A 47 -3.19 14.91 -5.28
C LEU A 47 -1.89 15.70 -5.43
N GLY A 48 -1.91 17.02 -5.20
CA GLY A 48 -0.72 17.86 -5.20
C GLY A 48 0.28 17.44 -4.12
N SER A 49 -0.19 17.27 -2.88
CA SER A 49 0.61 16.77 -1.76
C SER A 49 1.20 15.39 -2.07
N LEU A 50 0.40 14.43 -2.55
CA LEU A 50 0.90 13.11 -2.93
C LEU A 50 2.02 13.17 -3.99
N ARG A 51 1.88 14.01 -5.01
CA ARG A 51 2.92 14.18 -6.04
C ARG A 51 4.23 14.69 -5.47
N ALA A 52 4.18 15.54 -4.44
CA ALA A 52 5.38 16.03 -3.75
C ALA A 52 6.09 14.93 -2.92
N LEU A 53 5.41 13.81 -2.62
CA LEU A 53 5.96 12.65 -1.93
C LEU A 53 6.58 11.61 -2.88
N ARG A 54 6.56 11.83 -4.20
CA ARG A 54 7.19 10.93 -5.17
C ARG A 54 8.70 10.97 -4.96
N ALA A 55 9.28 9.80 -4.73
CA ALA A 55 10.71 9.60 -4.50
C ALA A 55 11.48 9.62 -5.83
N GLY A 56 12.81 9.72 -5.72
CA GLY A 56 13.72 9.78 -6.88
C GLY A 56 13.65 8.56 -7.81
N ASP A 57 13.27 7.40 -7.29
CA ASP A 57 13.11 6.14 -8.03
C ASP A 57 11.68 5.87 -8.54
N GLY A 58 10.77 6.85 -8.43
CA GLY A 58 9.39 6.75 -8.90
C GLY A 58 8.41 6.13 -7.90
N SER A 59 8.89 5.64 -6.75
CA SER A 59 8.03 5.16 -5.65
C SER A 59 7.49 6.32 -4.80
N TYR A 60 6.73 6.01 -3.75
CA TYR A 60 6.23 7.01 -2.80
C TYR A 60 6.65 6.69 -1.37
N GLY A 61 6.93 7.75 -0.61
CA GLY A 61 7.16 7.69 0.82
C GLY A 61 6.17 8.55 1.61
N ASN A 62 6.49 8.79 2.88
CA ASN A 62 5.73 9.68 3.77
C ASN A 62 6.41 11.02 4.00
N HIS A 63 7.55 11.27 3.35
CA HIS A 63 8.26 12.54 3.38
C HIS A 63 8.72 12.92 1.97
N PRO A 64 8.78 14.23 1.65
CA PRO A 64 9.29 14.70 0.37
C PRO A 64 10.82 14.52 0.27
N GLY A 65 11.33 14.45 -0.96
CA GLY A 65 12.78 14.43 -1.24
C GLY A 65 13.50 13.12 -0.92
N LEU A 66 12.76 12.03 -0.71
CA LEU A 66 13.35 10.72 -0.48
C LEU A 66 13.98 10.14 -1.77
N PRO A 67 15.12 9.43 -1.67
CA PRO A 67 15.69 8.73 -2.82
C PRO A 67 14.85 7.51 -3.23
N SER A 68 14.26 6.82 -2.25
CA SER A 68 13.39 5.66 -2.40
C SER A 68 12.29 5.71 -1.34
N GLY A 69 11.11 5.22 -1.72
CA GLY A 69 9.93 5.08 -0.89
C GLY A 69 9.79 3.69 -0.26
N MET A 70 8.57 3.38 0.18
CA MET A 70 8.20 2.12 0.84
C MET A 70 7.04 1.47 0.08
N THR A 71 6.96 0.15 0.12
CA THR A 71 5.89 -0.63 -0.53
C THR A 71 4.49 -0.22 -0.06
N PRO A 72 4.20 -0.13 1.26
CA PRO A 72 2.86 0.26 1.71
C PRO A 72 2.52 1.71 1.36
N ALA A 73 3.49 2.63 1.40
CA ALA A 73 3.28 4.03 1.03
C ALA A 73 3.04 4.19 -0.48
N THR A 74 3.75 3.43 -1.30
CA THR A 74 3.56 3.39 -2.76
C THR A 74 2.20 2.82 -3.12
N ALA A 75 1.79 1.72 -2.49
CA ALA A 75 0.46 1.14 -2.64
C ALA A 75 -0.64 2.14 -2.24
N ALA A 76 -0.49 2.79 -1.08
CA ALA A 76 -1.43 3.80 -0.59
C ALA A 76 -1.57 4.97 -1.59
N ALA A 77 -0.44 5.51 -2.09
CA ALA A 77 -0.45 6.59 -3.05
C ALA A 77 -1.17 6.20 -4.36
N ILE A 78 -0.90 5.02 -4.91
CA ILE A 78 -1.59 4.48 -6.09
C ILE A 78 -3.10 4.40 -5.86
N MET A 79 -3.51 3.85 -4.72
CA MET A 79 -4.93 3.70 -4.38
C MET A 79 -5.62 5.05 -4.28
N VAL A 80 -5.03 6.02 -3.57
CA VAL A 80 -5.62 7.36 -3.43
C VAL A 80 -5.70 8.06 -4.78
N MET A 81 -4.62 8.04 -5.56
CA MET A 81 -4.59 8.65 -6.89
C MET A 81 -5.67 8.07 -7.80
N LYS A 82 -5.80 6.73 -7.83
CA LYS A 82 -6.85 6.05 -8.60
C LYS A 82 -8.25 6.51 -8.16
N HIS A 83 -8.54 6.51 -6.87
CA HIS A 83 -9.86 6.87 -6.35
C HIS A 83 -10.23 8.34 -6.57
N LEU A 84 -9.22 9.22 -6.62
CA LEU A 84 -9.40 10.65 -6.94
C LEU A 84 -9.38 10.94 -8.45
N GLY A 85 -9.35 9.91 -9.30
CA GLY A 85 -9.44 10.04 -10.75
C GLY A 85 -8.15 10.51 -11.43
N ALA A 86 -6.99 10.41 -10.76
CA ALA A 86 -5.71 10.66 -11.40
C ALA A 86 -5.34 9.50 -12.35
N PRO A 87 -4.59 9.77 -13.43
CA PRO A 87 -4.12 8.71 -14.32
C PRO A 87 -3.22 7.71 -13.56
N PRO A 88 -3.23 6.42 -13.92
CA PRO A 88 -2.36 5.42 -13.28
C PRO A 88 -0.87 5.79 -13.41
N ASP A 89 -0.14 5.77 -12.29
CA ASP A 89 1.32 5.89 -12.28
C ASP A 89 1.93 4.52 -12.58
N ARG A 90 2.34 4.32 -13.85
CA ARG A 90 2.93 3.06 -14.31
C ARG A 90 4.29 2.79 -13.68
N ASP A 91 5.10 3.82 -13.44
CA ASP A 91 6.43 3.65 -12.86
C ASP A 91 6.32 3.15 -11.42
N ALA A 92 5.38 3.73 -10.65
CA ALA A 92 5.11 3.27 -9.28
C ALA A 92 4.57 1.83 -9.25
N GLY A 93 3.73 1.46 -10.22
CA GLY A 93 3.23 0.09 -10.37
C GLY A 93 4.34 -0.91 -10.73
N MET A 94 5.26 -0.55 -11.63
CA MET A 94 6.43 -1.36 -11.96
C MET A 94 7.38 -1.48 -10.76
N TRP A 95 7.61 -0.37 -10.04
CA TRP A 95 8.43 -0.38 -8.83
C TRP A 95 7.85 -1.33 -7.78
N LEU A 96 6.52 -1.38 -7.61
CA LEU A 96 5.88 -2.35 -6.72
C LEU A 96 6.14 -3.79 -7.17
N LEU A 97 5.98 -4.10 -8.46
CA LEU A 97 6.28 -5.44 -8.98
C LEU A 97 7.75 -5.84 -8.71
N ASP A 98 8.69 -4.91 -8.83
CA ASP A 98 10.11 -5.12 -8.54
C ASP A 98 10.42 -5.33 -7.05
N ARG A 99 9.42 -5.19 -6.15
CA ARG A 99 9.52 -5.58 -4.75
C ARG A 99 9.10 -7.02 -4.49
N CYS A 100 8.56 -7.72 -5.48
CA CYS A 100 8.23 -9.13 -5.35
C CYS A 100 9.51 -9.96 -5.25
N HIS A 101 9.65 -10.72 -4.17
CA HIS A 101 10.77 -11.65 -3.99
C HIS A 101 10.63 -12.86 -4.92
N ASN A 102 11.75 -13.45 -5.33
CA ASN A 102 11.78 -14.61 -6.24
C ASN A 102 11.00 -15.82 -5.71
N GLY A 103 10.98 -16.00 -4.38
CA GLY A 103 10.20 -17.03 -3.69
C GLY A 103 8.79 -16.59 -3.27
N GLY A 104 8.33 -15.41 -3.69
CA GLY A 104 7.03 -14.85 -3.31
C GLY A 104 7.10 -13.90 -2.12
N GLY A 105 5.98 -13.19 -1.92
CA GLY A 105 5.92 -12.07 -0.98
C GLY A 105 6.60 -10.81 -1.52
N PHE A 106 6.39 -9.68 -0.85
CA PHE A 106 6.95 -8.38 -1.22
C PHE A 106 7.76 -7.80 -0.07
N PHE A 107 8.90 -7.20 -0.40
CA PHE A 107 9.72 -6.44 0.54
C PHE A 107 9.06 -5.11 0.91
N ALA A 108 9.16 -4.68 2.17
CA ALA A 108 8.70 -3.36 2.62
C ALA A 108 9.45 -2.19 1.98
N SER A 109 10.73 -2.39 1.67
CA SER A 109 11.63 -1.38 1.10
C SER A 109 12.80 -2.05 0.38
N VAL A 110 13.61 -1.26 -0.32
CA VAL A 110 14.85 -1.74 -0.96
C VAL A 110 15.83 -2.35 0.06
N ALA A 111 15.81 -1.90 1.30
CA ALA A 111 16.72 -2.36 2.36
C ALA A 111 16.12 -3.47 3.24
N ALA A 112 14.84 -3.83 3.04
CA ALA A 112 14.19 -4.84 3.86
C ALA A 112 14.84 -6.22 3.62
N PRO A 113 15.19 -6.97 4.68
CA PRO A 113 15.92 -8.22 4.53
C PRO A 113 15.03 -9.38 4.08
N LEU A 114 13.73 -9.31 4.37
CA LEU A 114 12.75 -10.37 4.13
C LEU A 114 11.43 -9.75 3.62
N PRO A 115 10.66 -10.50 2.82
CA PRO A 115 9.29 -10.11 2.49
C PRO A 115 8.39 -10.21 3.73
N ASP A 116 7.35 -9.38 3.75
CA ASP A 116 6.35 -9.36 4.82
C ASP A 116 4.93 -9.35 4.27
N LEU A 117 3.98 -9.77 5.11
CA LEU A 117 2.59 -9.97 4.71
C LEU A 117 1.83 -8.67 4.46
N LEU A 118 2.13 -7.60 5.21
CA LEU A 118 1.52 -6.28 5.02
C LEU A 118 1.91 -5.70 3.66
N SER A 119 3.20 -5.69 3.35
CA SER A 119 3.76 -5.24 2.08
C SER A 119 3.25 -6.09 0.92
N THR A 120 3.13 -7.40 1.12
CA THR A 120 2.55 -8.32 0.14
C THR A 120 1.09 -7.96 -0.16
N ALA A 121 0.26 -7.83 0.87
CA ALA A 121 -1.16 -7.56 0.73
C ALA A 121 -1.42 -6.20 0.08
N THR A 122 -0.72 -5.17 0.53
CA THR A 122 -0.88 -3.80 0.00
C THR A 122 -0.38 -3.68 -1.43
N ALA A 123 0.75 -4.31 -1.79
CA ALA A 123 1.24 -4.34 -3.15
C ALA A 123 0.26 -5.06 -4.09
N LEU A 124 -0.19 -6.27 -3.73
CA LEU A 124 -1.17 -7.02 -4.52
C LEU A 124 -2.46 -6.22 -4.71
N HIS A 125 -2.95 -5.58 -3.65
CA HIS A 125 -4.14 -4.76 -3.74
C HIS A 125 -3.98 -3.59 -4.72
N ALA A 126 -2.88 -2.84 -4.60
CA ALA A 126 -2.59 -1.71 -5.48
C ALA A 126 -2.43 -2.16 -6.94
N LEU A 127 -1.64 -3.21 -7.20
CA LEU A 127 -1.38 -3.74 -8.54
C LEU A 127 -2.67 -4.22 -9.23
N SER A 128 -3.49 -5.00 -8.51
CA SER A 128 -4.81 -5.42 -8.99
C SER A 128 -5.72 -4.22 -9.27
N SER A 129 -5.68 -3.19 -8.43
CA SER A 129 -6.52 -2.01 -8.59
C SER A 129 -6.24 -1.24 -9.89
N VAL A 130 -5.00 -1.26 -10.38
CA VAL A 130 -4.57 -0.61 -11.63
C VAL A 130 -4.40 -1.61 -12.78
N HIS A 131 -4.88 -2.84 -12.62
CA HIS A 131 -4.85 -3.91 -13.63
C HIS A 131 -3.43 -4.26 -14.13
N VAL A 132 -2.43 -4.17 -13.26
CA VAL A 132 -1.09 -4.69 -13.56
C VAL A 132 -1.16 -6.22 -13.48
N PRO A 133 -0.72 -6.97 -14.52
CA PRO A 133 -0.78 -8.43 -14.50
C PRO A 133 0.09 -9.04 -13.39
N ILE A 134 -0.55 -9.76 -12.47
CA ILE A 134 0.13 -10.48 -11.38
C ILE A 134 0.22 -12.00 -11.62
N GLY A 135 -0.25 -12.50 -12.77
CA GLY A 135 -0.25 -13.95 -13.07
C GLY A 135 1.14 -14.57 -12.98
N GLY A 136 2.18 -13.83 -13.39
CA GLY A 136 3.57 -14.28 -13.31
C GLY A 136 4.12 -14.38 -11.89
N ILE A 137 3.44 -13.84 -10.87
CA ILE A 137 3.88 -13.86 -9.46
C ILE A 137 2.95 -14.66 -8.54
N ARG A 138 1.81 -15.09 -9.07
CA ARG A 138 0.68 -15.63 -8.31
C ARG A 138 1.04 -16.83 -7.43
N GLU A 139 1.54 -17.90 -8.05
CA GLU A 139 1.78 -19.17 -7.34
C GLU A 139 2.81 -19.00 -6.22
N ARG A 140 3.94 -18.32 -6.48
CA ARG A 140 4.92 -18.05 -5.43
C ARG A 140 4.37 -17.15 -4.31
N CYS A 141 3.52 -16.18 -4.63
CA CYS A 141 2.86 -15.38 -3.60
C CYS A 141 1.86 -16.20 -2.76
N LEU A 142 1.18 -17.19 -3.36
CA LEU A 142 0.35 -18.14 -2.62
C LEU A 142 1.21 -18.99 -1.68
N ASP A 143 2.31 -19.56 -2.17
CA ASP A 143 3.26 -20.34 -1.37
C ASP A 143 3.81 -19.53 -0.19
N PHE A 144 4.15 -18.25 -0.43
CA PHE A 144 4.59 -17.34 0.62
C PHE A 144 3.52 -17.14 1.70
N VAL A 145 2.28 -16.83 1.32
CA VAL A 145 1.19 -16.63 2.30
C VAL A 145 0.89 -17.91 3.07
N ASP A 146 0.89 -19.07 2.41
CA ASP A 146 0.70 -20.38 3.05
C ASP A 146 1.82 -20.69 4.05
N SER A 147 3.06 -20.32 3.75
CA SER A 147 4.20 -20.51 4.66
C SER A 147 4.09 -19.72 5.98
N LEU A 148 3.23 -18.70 6.02
CA LEU A 148 2.97 -17.88 7.21
C LEU A 148 1.75 -18.35 8.01
N TRP A 149 1.00 -19.34 7.52
CA TRP A 149 -0.16 -19.89 8.22
C TRP A 149 0.26 -20.70 9.45
N THR A 150 -0.56 -20.60 10.50
CA THR A 150 -0.41 -21.39 11.72
C THR A 150 -1.61 -22.30 11.94
N ASN A 151 -1.37 -23.46 12.55
CA ASN A 151 -2.46 -24.36 12.97
C ASN A 151 -3.37 -23.79 14.07
N ARG A 152 -3.08 -22.59 14.58
CA ARG A 152 -3.90 -21.84 15.55
C ARG A 152 -4.95 -20.96 14.88
N GLY A 153 -5.02 -20.96 13.55
CA GLY A 153 -6.05 -20.21 12.81
C GLY A 153 -5.69 -18.77 12.49
N GLY A 154 -4.40 -18.42 12.49
CA GLY A 154 -3.90 -17.08 12.17
C GLY A 154 -2.59 -17.12 11.39
N PHE A 155 -2.11 -15.95 10.99
CA PHE A 155 -0.89 -15.79 10.18
C PHE A 155 0.17 -14.98 10.92
N PHE A 156 1.43 -15.34 10.70
CA PHE A 156 2.58 -14.49 11.02
C PHE A 156 2.76 -13.38 9.98
N GLY A 157 3.41 -12.28 10.34
CA GLY A 157 3.74 -11.21 9.39
C GLY A 157 4.96 -11.53 8.54
N THR A 158 5.95 -12.19 9.14
CA THR A 158 7.18 -12.66 8.50
C THR A 158 7.59 -14.03 9.04
N TRP A 159 8.56 -14.69 8.40
CA TRP A 159 9.16 -15.94 8.92
C TRP A 159 9.91 -15.79 10.24
N ALA A 160 10.22 -14.55 10.65
CA ALA A 160 10.95 -14.28 11.89
C ALA A 160 10.01 -14.03 13.08
N ASP A 161 8.70 -13.92 12.84
CA ASP A 161 7.74 -13.61 13.90
C ASP A 161 7.38 -14.88 14.70
N ASP A 162 7.10 -14.70 15.99
CA ASP A 162 6.71 -15.76 16.91
C ASP A 162 5.24 -15.70 17.36
N ALA A 163 4.54 -14.61 16.98
CA ALA A 163 3.15 -14.36 17.34
C ALA A 163 2.30 -14.02 16.10
N ALA A 164 1.20 -14.76 15.94
CA ALA A 164 0.16 -14.42 14.99
C ALA A 164 -0.81 -13.42 15.63
N ASP A 165 -1.35 -12.49 14.82
CA ASP A 165 -2.34 -11.52 15.27
C ASP A 165 -3.45 -11.31 14.23
N CYS A 166 -4.44 -10.49 14.60
CA CYS A 166 -5.57 -10.18 13.73
C CYS A 166 -5.19 -9.28 12.55
N GLU A 167 -4.13 -8.47 12.66
CA GLU A 167 -3.65 -7.58 11.60
C GLU A 167 -3.06 -8.41 10.44
N TYR A 168 -2.16 -9.34 10.74
CA TYR A 168 -1.58 -10.22 9.73
C TYR A 168 -2.57 -11.24 9.19
N THR A 169 -3.53 -11.68 10.01
CA THR A 169 -4.64 -12.50 9.51
C THR A 169 -5.46 -11.72 8.46
N TYR A 170 -5.74 -10.43 8.70
CA TYR A 170 -6.41 -9.58 7.71
C TYR A 170 -5.58 -9.45 6.42
N TYR A 171 -4.27 -9.18 6.51
CA TYR A 171 -3.42 -9.05 5.33
C TYR A 171 -3.25 -10.34 4.54
N ALA A 172 -3.21 -11.51 5.19
CA ALA A 172 -3.26 -12.80 4.49
C ALA A 172 -4.55 -12.96 3.70
N LEU A 173 -5.71 -12.71 4.32
CA LEU A 173 -7.00 -12.84 3.65
C LEU A 173 -7.14 -11.86 2.47
N LEU A 174 -6.65 -10.63 2.63
CA LEU A 174 -6.58 -9.65 1.54
C LEU A 174 -5.71 -10.16 0.39
N SER A 175 -4.53 -10.72 0.70
CA SER A 175 -3.62 -11.30 -0.30
C SER A 175 -4.28 -12.47 -1.04
N LEU A 176 -4.86 -13.42 -0.30
CA LEU A 176 -5.58 -14.58 -0.86
C LEU A 176 -6.76 -14.14 -1.74
N GLY A 177 -7.47 -13.08 -1.36
CA GLY A 177 -8.55 -12.51 -2.18
C GLY A 177 -8.08 -12.06 -3.56
N HIS A 178 -6.92 -11.38 -3.66
CA HIS A 178 -6.36 -10.98 -4.95
C HIS A 178 -5.76 -12.15 -5.73
N LEU A 179 -5.20 -13.14 -5.03
CA LEU A 179 -4.55 -14.29 -5.67
C LEU A 179 -5.56 -15.35 -6.12
N SER A 180 -6.71 -15.49 -5.47
CA SER A 180 -7.70 -16.53 -5.79
C SER A 180 -8.54 -16.23 -7.02
N LEU A 181 -8.61 -14.96 -7.44
CA LEU A 181 -9.39 -14.55 -8.61
C LEU A 181 -8.61 -14.91 -9.89
N GLU A 182 -9.22 -15.72 -10.76
CA GLU A 182 -8.70 -15.90 -12.11
C GLU A 182 -8.86 -14.58 -12.89
N PRO A 183 -7.86 -14.18 -13.71
CA PRO A 183 -8.03 -13.04 -14.59
C PRO A 183 -9.19 -13.33 -15.56
N ARG A 184 -10.23 -12.49 -15.50
CA ARG A 184 -11.30 -12.48 -16.50
C ARG A 184 -10.78 -12.03 -17.87
#